data_AF-A0A977KW52-F1
#
_entry.id   AF-A0A977KW52-F1
#
_cell.length_a   1.000
_cell.length_b   1.000
_cell.length_c   1.000
_cell.angle_alpha   90.00
_cell.angle_beta   90.00
_cell.angle_gamma   90.00
#
_symmetry.space_group_name_H-M   'P 1'
#
loop_
_entity.id
_entity.type
_entity.pdbx_description
1 polymer ?
#
loop_
_entity_poly.entity_id
_entity_poly.type
_entity_poly.pdbx_seq_one_letter_code
_entity_poly.pdbx_strand_id
1 'polypeptide(L)'
;MQMINDYNGLLIIIPTRNRSDLAINAILSVLNQPNCEEVKVLVSDNSTDTKDIEILYKFCQETRDERLSYIKPPEPLQMSKHWDWAANQAFKKYEINHLSFLTDRMIFKSGQLKELINIVKRYPDYIVSYNHDFIDDYKKPIKLVQSEWSGKLYQVKSIQLLLLSSRASFYGLPKMLNCITPRTILNKISTKFGNTFGSIAPDYNFCYRSLELVDSILHFDKAPILHYAISQSNGASFARGIVSKASSDFLANLGQSDFCSATPIPSIHTVGNAIWHEYCTVKKETSSTKFPDIDMNCYLNYLGSETSKIINPELKAEMQATLSTYGWKPPVESNELKSFTREDLLLMCKKLLSPSIVWNKIIMILITKLFIKSKHAQPLVLFLANNFGIMPPRYIDYYFDFNTLEDAFNYVNKFPKPSYISYDGKSFAVKRLGNDCLDIPL
;
A
#
# COMPACT_ATOMS: atom_id res chain seq x y z
N MET A 1 -12.74 13.14 31.91
CA MET A 1 -12.97 14.19 30.90
C MET A 1 -11.99 13.94 29.77
N GLN A 2 -12.44 13.38 28.66
CA GLN A 2 -11.59 13.15 27.49
C GLN A 2 -11.29 14.54 26.90
N MET A 3 -10.04 14.99 26.94
CA MET A 3 -9.68 16.20 26.19
C MET A 3 -9.96 15.88 24.72
N ILE A 4 -10.88 16.63 24.12
CA ILE A 4 -11.11 16.58 22.68
C ILE A 4 -9.78 17.02 22.05
N ASN A 5 -9.11 16.13 21.31
CA ASN A 5 -7.92 16.53 20.57
C ASN A 5 -8.38 17.32 19.36
N ASP A 6 -8.40 18.64 19.46
CA ASP A 6 -8.62 19.48 18.30
C ASP A 6 -7.47 19.28 17.30
N TYR A 7 -7.80 19.06 16.02
CA TYR A 7 -6.79 19.01 14.96
C TYR A 7 -6.02 20.32 14.90
N ASN A 8 -4.68 20.26 14.91
CA ASN A 8 -3.83 21.47 14.86
C ASN A 8 -2.80 21.45 13.71
N GLY A 9 -2.84 20.44 12.83
CA GLY A 9 -2.00 20.35 11.65
C GLY A 9 -1.69 18.91 11.26
N LEU A 10 -1.08 18.76 10.07
CA LEU A 10 -0.57 17.50 9.56
C LEU A 10 0.91 17.64 9.21
N LEU A 11 1.72 16.72 9.72
CA LEU A 11 3.13 16.60 9.38
C LEU A 11 3.37 15.32 8.56
N ILE A 12 3.92 15.49 7.36
CA ILE A 12 4.31 14.38 6.49
C ILE A 12 5.83 14.19 6.59
N ILE A 13 6.24 13.03 7.08
CA ILE A 13 7.65 12.64 7.13
C ILE A 13 8.00 11.88 5.85
N ILE A 14 9.07 12.30 5.18
CA ILE A 14 9.62 11.63 4.00
C ILE A 14 10.98 11.04 4.36
N PRO A 15 11.03 9.77 4.82
CA PRO A 15 12.31 9.09 5.02
C PRO A 15 12.88 8.68 3.66
N THR A 16 14.20 8.86 3.50
CA THR A 16 14.93 8.45 2.30
C THR A 16 16.33 7.94 2.62
N ARG A 17 16.90 7.16 1.70
CA ARG A 17 18.27 6.66 1.74
C ARG A 17 18.76 6.37 0.33
N ASN A 18 19.78 7.11 -0.11
CA ASN A 18 20.48 6.97 -1.39
C ASN A 18 19.55 7.01 -2.62
N ARG A 19 18.52 7.86 -2.56
CA ARG A 19 17.47 8.00 -3.60
C ARG A 19 16.94 9.44 -3.66
N SER A 20 17.85 10.40 -3.81
CA SER A 20 17.53 11.84 -3.79
C SER A 20 16.44 12.23 -4.80
N ASP A 21 16.52 11.77 -6.04
CA ASP A 21 15.53 12.06 -7.08
C ASP A 21 14.10 11.60 -6.71
N LEU A 22 13.99 10.43 -6.07
CA LEU A 22 12.69 9.90 -5.65
C LEU A 22 12.14 10.72 -4.46
N ALA A 23 13.00 11.07 -3.50
CA ALA A 23 12.62 11.93 -2.38
C ALA A 23 12.15 13.31 -2.85
N ILE A 24 12.81 13.90 -3.85
CA ILE A 24 12.40 15.17 -4.47
C ILE A 24 10.98 15.07 -5.04
N ASN A 25 10.67 14.00 -5.77
CA ASN A 25 9.32 13.77 -6.30
C ASN A 25 8.27 13.62 -5.19
N ALA A 26 8.60 12.89 -4.12
CA ALA A 26 7.73 12.78 -2.95
C ALA A 26 7.47 14.14 -2.30
N ILE A 27 8.50 14.97 -2.12
CA ILE A 27 8.38 16.34 -1.56
C ILE A 27 7.47 17.20 -2.43
N LEU A 28 7.75 17.26 -3.73
CA LEU A 28 6.96 18.06 -4.68
C LEU A 28 5.49 17.60 -4.71
N SER A 29 5.24 16.30 -4.58
CA SER A 29 3.86 15.78 -4.55
C SER A 29 3.03 16.28 -3.37
N VAL A 30 3.68 16.69 -2.27
CA VAL A 30 3.02 17.29 -1.11
C VAL A 30 2.95 18.81 -1.26
N LEU A 31 4.07 19.46 -1.56
CA LEU A 31 4.14 20.93 -1.62
C LEU A 31 3.23 21.51 -2.71
N ASN A 32 3.03 20.78 -3.82
CA ASN A 32 2.15 21.19 -4.92
C ASN A 32 0.67 20.85 -4.68
N GLN A 33 0.28 20.34 -3.50
CA GLN A 33 -1.12 20.09 -3.20
C GLN A 33 -1.87 21.43 -3.01
N PRO A 34 -2.96 21.67 -3.76
CA PRO A 34 -3.69 22.92 -3.66
C PRO A 34 -4.47 23.02 -2.34
N ASN A 35 -4.46 24.20 -1.71
CA ASN A 35 -5.17 24.49 -0.45
C ASN A 35 -4.75 23.55 0.69
N CYS A 36 -3.45 23.30 0.83
CA CYS A 36 -2.84 22.45 1.85
C CYS A 36 -1.67 23.17 2.54
N GLU A 37 -1.81 24.47 2.81
CA GLU A 37 -0.78 25.33 3.40
C GLU A 37 -0.45 24.95 4.85
N GLU A 38 -1.42 24.34 5.54
CA GLU A 38 -1.32 23.80 6.90
C GLU A 38 -0.48 22.51 7.01
N VAL A 39 -0.12 21.90 5.88
CA VAL A 39 0.69 20.68 5.87
C VAL A 39 2.16 21.05 5.94
N LYS A 40 2.87 20.48 6.91
CA LYS A 40 4.33 20.58 7.00
C LYS A 40 4.99 19.31 6.45
N VAL A 41 6.19 19.46 5.91
CA VAL A 41 7.00 18.37 5.33
C VAL A 41 8.34 18.30 6.04
N LEU A 42 8.65 17.12 6.57
CA LEU A 42 9.95 16.82 7.17
C LEU A 42 10.65 15.73 6.36
N VAL A 43 11.69 16.12 5.64
CA VAL A 43 12.59 15.20 4.94
C VAL A 43 13.60 14.67 5.95
N SER A 44 13.64 13.35 6.09
CA SER A 44 14.58 12.66 6.97
C SER A 44 15.54 11.82 6.13
N ASP A 45 16.72 12.37 5.87
CA ASP A 45 17.71 11.77 4.98
C ASP A 45 18.66 10.86 5.77
N ASN A 46 18.64 9.56 5.47
CA ASN A 46 19.53 8.55 6.05
C ASN A 46 20.48 7.96 4.99
N SER A 47 20.77 8.77 3.97
CA SER A 47 21.72 8.44 2.91
C SER A 47 23.16 8.36 3.43
N THR A 48 23.92 7.49 2.80
CA THR A 48 25.36 7.31 2.98
C THR A 48 26.15 7.74 1.74
N ASP A 49 25.47 7.88 0.60
CA ASP A 49 26.05 8.38 -0.65
C ASP A 49 26.11 9.91 -0.61
N THR A 50 27.32 10.47 -0.67
CA THR A 50 27.56 11.93 -0.61
C THR A 50 26.82 12.67 -1.71
N LYS A 51 26.72 12.10 -2.92
CA LYS A 51 26.05 12.74 -4.04
C LYS A 51 24.56 12.89 -3.78
N ASP A 52 23.90 11.83 -3.29
CA ASP A 52 22.48 11.87 -2.94
C ASP A 52 22.21 12.87 -1.81
N ILE A 53 23.07 12.92 -0.79
CA ILE A 53 22.97 13.88 0.31
C ILE A 53 23.03 15.31 -0.21
N GLU A 54 24.05 15.62 -1.04
CA GLU A 54 24.26 16.96 -1.57
C GLU A 54 23.10 17.43 -2.46
N ILE A 55 22.62 16.56 -3.35
CA ILE A 55 21.48 16.87 -4.24
C ILE A 55 20.23 17.18 -3.42
N LEU A 56 19.89 16.30 -2.48
CA LEU A 56 18.66 16.44 -1.70
C LEU A 56 18.72 17.64 -0.75
N TYR A 57 19.85 17.84 -0.07
CA TYR A 57 20.06 18.99 0.81
C TYR A 57 19.95 20.30 0.02
N LYS A 58 20.66 20.41 -1.11
CA LYS A 58 20.61 21.58 -1.98
C LYS A 58 19.20 21.89 -2.44
N PHE A 59 18.46 20.89 -2.94
CA PHE A 59 17.07 21.04 -3.34
C PHE A 59 16.21 21.61 -2.20
N CYS A 60 16.35 21.07 -0.98
CA CYS A 60 15.58 21.53 0.17
C CYS A 60 15.90 22.99 0.54
N GLN A 61 17.16 23.43 0.44
CA GLN A 61 17.56 24.82 0.70
C GLN A 61 17.06 25.79 -0.38
N GLU A 62 17.13 25.38 -1.66
CA GLU A 62 16.75 26.22 -2.79
C GLU A 62 15.24 26.34 -2.98
N THR A 63 14.45 25.36 -2.53
CA THR A 63 12.98 25.38 -2.59
C THR A 63 12.38 26.56 -1.83
N ARG A 64 13.02 27.01 -0.73
CA ARG A 64 12.59 28.15 0.11
C ARG A 64 11.11 28.13 0.56
N ASP A 65 10.51 26.95 0.64
CA ASP A 65 9.14 26.76 1.16
C ASP A 65 9.19 26.58 2.68
N GLU A 66 8.50 27.45 3.43
CA GLU A 66 8.46 27.43 4.90
C GLU A 66 7.80 26.17 5.49
N ARG A 67 7.10 25.38 4.66
CA ARG A 67 6.53 24.09 5.05
C ARG A 67 7.58 22.99 5.03
N LEU A 68 8.68 23.16 4.29
CA LEU A 68 9.71 22.17 4.10
C LEU A 68 10.82 22.28 5.14
N SER A 69 11.25 21.14 5.67
CA SER A 69 12.41 21.04 6.52
C SER A 69 13.20 19.78 6.22
N TYR A 70 14.52 19.88 6.36
CA TYR A 70 15.44 18.78 6.16
C TYR A 70 16.16 18.45 7.48
N ILE A 71 16.25 17.17 7.81
CA ILE A 71 17.05 16.65 8.91
C ILE A 71 17.83 15.42 8.45
N LYS A 72 18.97 15.18 9.11
CA LYS A 72 19.84 14.02 8.89
C LYS A 72 20.26 13.46 10.25
N PRO A 73 20.22 12.14 10.49
CA PRO A 73 20.75 11.57 11.72
C PRO A 73 22.28 11.76 11.77
N PRO A 74 22.88 11.82 12.97
CA PRO A 74 24.32 12.00 13.12
C PRO A 74 25.12 10.83 12.51
N GLU A 75 24.52 9.64 12.46
CA GLU A 75 25.07 8.43 11.87
C GLU A 75 23.99 7.68 11.07
N PRO A 76 24.38 6.82 10.10
CA PRO A 76 23.42 5.99 9.38
C PRO A 76 22.70 5.02 10.33
N LEU A 77 21.37 5.00 10.26
CA LEU A 77 20.52 4.17 11.12
C LEU A 77 19.89 3.02 10.33
N GLN A 78 19.58 1.91 11.01
CA GLN A 78 18.70 0.86 10.48
C GLN A 78 17.30 1.43 10.22
N MET A 79 16.56 0.86 9.26
CA MET A 79 15.28 1.44 8.79
C MET A 79 14.27 1.73 9.90
N SER A 80 14.01 0.78 10.81
CA SER A 80 13.07 0.99 11.93
C SER A 80 13.57 2.06 12.91
N LYS A 81 14.86 2.04 13.26
CA LYS A 81 15.49 3.07 14.09
C LYS A 81 15.45 4.46 13.44
N HIS A 82 15.63 4.52 12.12
CA HIS A 82 15.56 5.77 11.36
C HIS A 82 14.15 6.36 11.40
N TRP A 83 13.11 5.53 11.20
CA TRP A 83 11.73 5.99 11.26
C TRP A 83 11.34 6.46 12.66
N ASP A 84 11.74 5.72 13.71
CA ASP A 84 11.51 6.12 15.10
C ASP A 84 12.24 7.41 15.45
N TRP A 85 13.52 7.52 15.07
CA TRP A 85 14.28 8.76 15.22
C TRP A 85 13.60 9.94 14.52
N ALA A 86 13.18 9.77 13.26
CA ALA A 86 12.53 10.82 12.48
C ALA A 86 11.22 11.30 13.12
N ALA A 87 10.38 10.37 13.58
CA ALA A 87 9.14 10.70 14.28
C ALA A 87 9.40 11.44 15.61
N ASN A 88 10.42 11.02 16.36
CA ASN A 88 10.82 11.71 17.58
C ASN A 88 11.35 13.13 17.32
N GLN A 89 12.14 13.34 16.26
CA GLN A 89 12.58 14.69 15.86
C GLN A 89 11.41 15.57 15.42
N ALA A 90 10.48 15.00 14.64
CA ALA A 90 9.23 15.66 14.26
C ALA A 90 8.47 16.17 15.48
N PHE A 91 8.31 15.35 16.52
CA PHE A 91 7.56 15.75 17.70
C PHE A 91 8.24 16.79 18.57
N LYS A 92 9.58 16.82 18.59
CA LYS A 92 10.35 17.88 19.26
C LYS A 92 10.28 19.21 18.52
N LYS A 93 10.25 19.16 17.19
CA LYS A 93 10.34 20.36 16.33
C LYS A 93 8.99 21.03 16.09
N TYR A 94 7.91 20.26 16.04
CA TYR A 94 6.59 20.77 15.68
C TYR A 94 5.57 20.53 16.78
N GLU A 95 4.71 21.52 17.04
CA GLU A 95 3.50 21.36 17.86
C GLU A 95 2.34 20.76 17.05
N ILE A 96 2.63 19.88 16.09
CA ILE A 96 1.63 19.23 15.23
C ILE A 96 1.20 17.88 15.84
N ASN A 97 -0.11 17.62 15.81
CA ASN A 97 -0.73 16.46 16.43
C ASN A 97 -1.17 15.35 15.47
N HIS A 98 -0.95 15.46 14.16
CA HIS A 98 -1.14 14.35 13.22
C HIS A 98 0.10 14.09 12.38
N LEU A 99 0.39 12.81 12.16
CA LEU A 99 1.58 12.37 11.43
C LEU A 99 1.23 11.37 10.33
N SER A 100 1.94 11.44 9.21
CA SER A 100 1.93 10.42 8.17
C SER A 100 3.33 10.20 7.61
N PHE A 101 3.60 9.00 7.09
CA PHE A 101 4.84 8.71 6.37
C PHE A 101 4.55 8.59 4.88
N LEU A 102 5.35 9.29 4.07
CA LEU A 102 5.36 9.17 2.62
C LEU A 102 6.79 8.82 2.20
N THR A 103 7.08 7.53 1.95
CA THR A 103 8.44 7.15 1.52
C THR A 103 8.76 7.80 0.18
N ASP A 104 10.05 7.97 -0.12
CA ASP A 104 10.56 8.43 -1.42
C ASP A 104 9.94 7.75 -2.66
N ARG A 105 9.44 6.52 -2.55
CA ARG A 105 8.77 5.79 -3.65
C ARG A 105 7.25 5.97 -3.73
N MET A 106 6.72 6.97 -3.03
CA MET A 106 5.30 7.28 -2.98
C MET A 106 5.09 8.75 -3.28
N ILE A 107 4.03 9.04 -4.01
CA ILE A 107 3.57 10.40 -4.23
C ILE A 107 2.08 10.52 -3.90
N PHE A 108 1.66 11.69 -3.43
CA PHE A 108 0.24 12.04 -3.46
C PHE A 108 -0.17 12.37 -4.89
N LYS A 109 -1.33 11.87 -5.30
CA LYS A 109 -1.96 12.32 -6.54
C LYS A 109 -2.46 13.76 -6.34
N SER A 110 -2.48 14.53 -7.42
CA SER A 110 -2.87 15.94 -7.36
C SER A 110 -4.27 16.14 -6.76
N GLY A 111 -4.37 17.05 -5.80
CA GLY A 111 -5.62 17.44 -5.13
C GLY A 111 -6.21 16.42 -4.15
N GLN A 112 -5.58 15.26 -3.95
CA GLN A 112 -6.16 14.20 -3.10
C GLN A 112 -5.88 14.40 -1.60
N LEU A 113 -4.84 15.17 -1.24
CA LEU A 113 -4.47 15.35 0.17
C LEU A 113 -5.52 16.15 0.95
N LYS A 114 -6.19 17.11 0.29
CA LYS A 114 -7.25 17.93 0.90
C LYS A 114 -8.39 17.10 1.50
N GLU A 115 -8.78 16.02 0.82
CA GLU A 115 -9.86 15.16 1.28
C GLU A 115 -9.45 14.39 2.54
N LEU A 116 -8.21 13.90 2.61
CA LEU A 116 -7.67 13.26 3.81
C LEU A 116 -7.63 14.24 5.00
N ILE A 117 -7.17 15.48 4.78
CA ILE A 117 -7.14 16.52 5.79
C ILE A 117 -8.55 16.78 6.33
N ASN A 118 -9.55 16.89 5.46
CA ASN A 118 -10.94 17.10 5.87
C ASN A 118 -11.46 15.94 6.72
N ILE A 119 -11.12 14.70 6.38
CA ILE A 119 -11.49 13.51 7.18
C ILE A 119 -10.85 13.58 8.56
N VAL A 120 -9.55 13.87 8.63
CA VAL A 120 -8.80 13.93 9.89
C VAL A 120 -9.30 15.09 10.78
N LYS A 121 -9.59 16.26 10.21
CA LYS A 121 -10.22 17.38 10.94
C LYS A 121 -11.56 16.97 11.57
N ARG A 122 -12.35 16.17 10.85
CA ARG A 122 -13.66 15.70 11.32
C ARG A 122 -13.55 14.59 12.37
N TYR A 123 -12.49 13.80 12.32
CA TYR A 123 -12.28 12.62 13.18
C TYR A 123 -10.86 12.59 13.75
N PRO A 124 -10.45 13.59 14.55
CA PRO A 124 -9.05 13.79 14.94
C PRO A 124 -8.51 12.76 15.94
N ASP A 125 -9.38 11.94 16.52
CA ASP A 125 -8.98 10.88 17.45
C ASP A 125 -8.78 9.51 16.77
N TYR A 126 -9.08 9.39 15.47
CA TYR A 126 -9.00 8.14 14.74
C TYR A 126 -7.73 8.03 13.89
N ILE A 127 -7.21 6.82 13.77
CA ILE A 127 -6.29 6.47 12.68
C ILE A 127 -7.10 6.45 11.39
N VAL A 128 -6.68 7.22 10.40
CA VAL A 128 -7.32 7.26 9.07
C VAL A 128 -6.41 6.55 8.08
N SER A 129 -6.75 5.31 7.74
CA SER A 129 -6.08 4.54 6.68
C SER A 129 -6.72 4.79 5.31
N TYR A 130 -5.97 4.54 4.24
CA TYR A 130 -6.45 4.66 2.87
C TYR A 130 -5.78 3.65 1.93
N ASN A 131 -6.33 3.49 0.72
CA ASN A 131 -5.74 2.62 -0.30
C ASN A 131 -4.61 3.33 -1.06
N HIS A 132 -3.95 2.58 -1.92
CA HIS A 132 -2.94 3.09 -2.84
C HIS A 132 -3.08 2.41 -4.19
N ASP A 133 -2.69 3.15 -5.23
CA ASP A 133 -2.43 2.59 -6.54
C ASP A 133 -0.93 2.31 -6.65
N PHE A 134 -0.52 1.55 -7.67
CA PHE A 134 0.91 1.36 -7.93
C PHE A 134 1.25 1.29 -9.41
N ILE A 135 2.48 1.67 -9.75
CA ILE A 135 3.11 1.45 -11.05
C ILE A 135 4.13 0.33 -10.88
N ASP A 136 3.88 -0.82 -11.51
CA ASP A 136 4.87 -1.89 -11.66
C ASP A 136 5.80 -1.56 -12.84
N ASP A 137 6.92 -0.92 -12.50
CA ASP A 137 8.00 -0.57 -13.41
C ASP A 137 9.13 -1.61 -13.44
N TYR A 138 8.95 -2.73 -12.74
CA TYR A 138 9.93 -3.80 -12.71
C TYR A 138 9.91 -4.64 -14.00
N LYS A 139 8.74 -4.78 -14.62
CA LYS A 139 8.57 -5.47 -15.92
C LYS A 139 8.32 -4.46 -17.03
N LYS A 140 8.67 -4.86 -18.25
CA LYS A 140 8.25 -4.16 -19.48
C LYS A 140 7.16 -4.98 -20.19
N PRO A 141 6.09 -4.33 -20.69
CA PRO A 141 5.76 -2.90 -20.50
C PRO A 141 5.45 -2.54 -19.04
N ILE A 142 5.60 -1.25 -18.69
CA ILE A 142 5.30 -0.73 -17.35
C ILE A 142 3.80 -0.86 -17.12
N LYS A 143 3.38 -1.30 -15.93
CA LYS A 143 1.95 -1.49 -15.63
C LYS A 143 1.46 -0.52 -14.57
N LEU A 144 0.46 0.29 -14.88
CA LEU A 144 -0.29 1.03 -13.85
C LEU A 144 -1.41 0.15 -13.31
N VAL A 145 -1.52 0.06 -11.98
CA VAL A 145 -2.51 -0.73 -11.26
C VAL A 145 -3.33 0.18 -10.38
N GLN A 146 -4.62 0.27 -10.68
CA GLN A 146 -5.54 1.14 -9.95
C GLN A 146 -6.60 0.35 -9.20
N SER A 147 -6.60 0.51 -7.88
CA SER A 147 -7.58 -0.10 -6.99
C SER A 147 -8.98 0.45 -7.28
N GLU A 148 -9.99 -0.40 -7.16
CA GLU A 148 -11.38 0.06 -7.15
C GLU A 148 -11.71 0.72 -5.83
N TRP A 149 -12.52 1.77 -5.88
CA TRP A 149 -12.94 2.50 -4.71
C TRP A 149 -14.30 3.16 -4.90
N SER A 150 -15.01 3.36 -3.79
CA SER A 150 -16.31 4.04 -3.75
C SER A 150 -16.23 5.47 -3.23
N GLY A 151 -15.10 5.87 -2.64
CA GLY A 151 -14.87 7.18 -2.06
C GLY A 151 -15.53 7.30 -0.70
N LYS A 152 -15.78 6.17 -0.05
CA LYS A 152 -16.49 6.09 1.23
C LYS A 152 -15.50 5.92 2.36
N LEU A 153 -15.92 6.45 3.51
CA LEU A 153 -15.24 6.28 4.77
C LEU A 153 -15.95 5.19 5.58
N TYR A 154 -15.19 4.19 6.00
CA TYR A 154 -15.68 3.05 6.76
C TYR A 154 -15.04 3.02 8.13
N GLN A 155 -15.82 2.78 9.19
CA GLN A 155 -15.26 2.43 10.48
C GLN A 155 -15.07 0.92 10.55
N VAL A 156 -13.84 0.46 10.75
CA VAL A 156 -13.48 -0.96 10.74
C VAL A 156 -12.95 -1.36 12.11
N LYS A 157 -13.50 -2.42 12.71
CA LYS A 157 -13.04 -2.89 14.03
C LYS A 157 -11.66 -3.53 13.91
N SER A 158 -10.76 -3.23 14.84
CA SER A 158 -9.40 -3.78 14.85
C SER A 158 -9.39 -5.31 14.88
N ILE A 159 -10.31 -5.91 15.64
CA ILE A 159 -10.46 -7.38 15.72
C ILE A 159 -10.76 -8.01 14.35
N GLN A 160 -11.50 -7.33 13.48
CA GLN A 160 -11.81 -7.82 12.14
C GLN A 160 -10.57 -7.77 11.24
N LEU A 161 -9.78 -6.70 11.33
CA LEU A 161 -8.52 -6.59 10.60
C LEU A 161 -7.50 -7.64 11.07
N LEU A 162 -7.40 -7.89 12.37
CA LEU A 162 -6.54 -8.94 12.92
C LEU A 162 -6.96 -10.35 12.50
N LEU A 163 -8.28 -10.60 12.43
CA LEU A 163 -8.83 -11.83 11.87
C LEU A 163 -8.50 -11.99 10.38
N LEU A 164 -8.66 -10.94 9.59
CA LEU A 164 -8.30 -10.96 8.17
C LEU A 164 -6.80 -11.20 7.95
N SER A 165 -5.93 -10.55 8.74
CA SER A 165 -4.49 -10.79 8.72
C SER A 165 -4.11 -12.23 9.05
N SER A 166 -4.79 -12.86 10.03
CA SER A 166 -4.57 -14.28 10.34
C SER A 166 -4.92 -15.22 9.18
N ARG A 167 -5.72 -14.74 8.22
CA ARG A 167 -6.16 -15.44 7.00
C ARG A 167 -5.53 -14.88 5.72
N ALA A 168 -4.36 -14.26 5.82
CA ALA A 168 -3.59 -13.73 4.69
C ALA A 168 -4.28 -12.60 3.90
N SER A 169 -5.19 -11.86 4.53
CA SER A 169 -5.83 -10.68 3.94
C SER A 169 -5.34 -9.42 4.64
N PHE A 170 -4.51 -8.64 3.93
CA PHE A 170 -3.85 -7.44 4.45
C PHE A 170 -4.47 -6.14 3.92
N TYR A 171 -5.71 -6.20 3.45
CA TYR A 171 -6.43 -5.05 2.91
C TYR A 171 -6.91 -4.10 4.00
N GLY A 172 -6.80 -2.80 3.76
CA GLY A 172 -7.27 -1.76 4.68
C GLY A 172 -6.49 -1.63 6.00
N LEU A 173 -5.36 -2.34 6.13
CA LEU A 173 -4.49 -2.20 7.30
C LEU A 173 -3.91 -0.78 7.42
N PRO A 174 -3.87 -0.19 8.62
CA PRO A 174 -3.30 1.13 8.88
C PRO A 174 -1.78 1.01 9.00
N LYS A 175 -1.10 0.86 7.87
CA LYS A 175 0.37 0.91 7.85
C LYS A 175 0.75 2.38 7.85
N MET A 176 1.86 2.74 8.49
CA MET A 176 2.27 4.15 8.55
C MET A 176 2.45 4.80 7.15
N LEU A 177 2.62 3.96 6.13
CA LEU A 177 2.74 4.32 4.71
C LEU A 177 1.40 4.63 4.01
N ASN A 178 0.27 4.27 4.62
CA ASN A 178 -1.06 4.49 4.07
C ASN A 178 -2.06 4.93 5.15
N CYS A 179 -1.58 5.67 6.15
CA CYS A 179 -2.46 6.26 7.15
C CYS A 179 -1.96 7.61 7.67
N ILE A 180 -2.89 8.35 8.26
CA ILE A 180 -2.63 9.51 9.11
C ILE A 180 -2.99 9.11 10.54
N THR A 181 -2.08 9.35 11.47
CA THR A 181 -2.17 8.88 12.84
C THR A 181 -2.07 10.07 13.82
N PRO A 182 -3.01 10.20 14.77
CA PRO A 182 -2.92 11.16 15.85
C PRO A 182 -1.69 10.91 16.74
N ARG A 183 -1.02 11.99 17.16
CA ARG A 183 0.14 11.97 18.08
C ARG A 183 -0.20 11.23 19.36
N THR A 184 -1.44 11.35 19.86
CA THR A 184 -1.88 10.66 21.08
C THR A 184 -1.80 9.15 20.94
N ILE A 185 -2.09 8.59 19.76
CA ILE A 185 -1.96 7.16 19.48
C ILE A 185 -0.47 6.78 19.35
N LEU A 186 0.34 7.59 18.65
CA LEU A 186 1.79 7.36 18.51
C LEU A 186 2.47 7.36 19.89
N ASN A 187 2.10 8.28 20.77
CA ASN A 187 2.59 8.33 22.16
C ASN A 187 2.16 7.12 22.98
N LYS A 188 0.91 6.62 22.80
CA LYS A 188 0.44 5.39 23.46
C LYS A 188 1.25 4.17 23.01
N ILE A 189 1.57 4.07 21.72
CA ILE A 189 2.44 3.00 21.18
C ILE A 189 3.82 3.11 21.84
N SER A 190 4.48 4.26 21.74
CA SER A 190 5.81 4.47 22.31
C SER A 190 5.84 4.18 23.82
N THR A 191 4.82 4.61 24.57
CA THR A 191 4.72 4.35 26.01
C THR A 191 4.57 2.86 26.32
N LYS A 192 3.74 2.12 25.57
CA LYS A 192 3.50 0.70 25.82
C LYS A 192 4.67 -0.18 25.37
N PHE A 193 5.30 0.15 24.25
CA PHE A 193 6.26 -0.73 23.58
C PHE A 193 7.72 -0.23 23.62
N GLY A 194 7.97 0.96 24.17
CA GLY A 194 9.29 1.60 24.25
C GLY A 194 9.74 2.30 22.97
N ASN A 195 9.06 2.09 21.85
CA ASN A 195 9.26 2.79 20.58
C ASN A 195 7.97 2.75 19.73
N THR A 196 7.89 3.62 18.74
CA THR A 196 6.77 3.65 17.78
C THR A 196 7.00 2.67 16.64
N PHE A 197 8.24 2.64 16.12
CA PHE A 197 8.65 1.77 15.03
C PHE A 197 9.74 0.80 15.50
N GLY A 198 9.50 -0.49 15.30
CA GLY A 198 10.46 -1.55 15.61
C GLY A 198 10.58 -2.57 14.48
N SER A 199 11.39 -3.60 14.74
CA SER A 199 11.50 -4.80 13.91
C SER A 199 11.96 -4.55 12.46
N ILE A 200 11.80 -5.56 11.59
CA ILE A 200 12.26 -5.58 10.19
C ILE A 200 11.30 -4.86 9.23
N ALA A 201 9.99 -4.86 9.53
CA ALA A 201 8.95 -4.21 8.74
C ALA A 201 8.22 -3.17 9.61
N PRO A 202 8.81 -1.98 9.84
CA PRO A 202 8.32 -1.00 10.81
C PRO A 202 6.90 -0.50 10.51
N ASP A 203 6.47 -0.51 9.25
CA ASP A 203 5.12 -0.14 8.85
C ASP A 203 4.07 -1.16 9.33
N TYR A 204 4.35 -2.46 9.20
CA TYR A 204 3.49 -3.52 9.72
C TYR A 204 3.62 -3.70 11.24
N ASN A 205 4.81 -3.48 11.81
CA ASN A 205 5.00 -3.42 13.26
C ASN A 205 4.10 -2.34 13.88
N PHE A 206 4.16 -1.11 13.35
CA PHE A 206 3.28 -0.01 13.72
C PHE A 206 1.80 -0.39 13.54
N CYS A 207 1.44 -1.00 12.42
CA CYS A 207 0.06 -1.42 12.14
C CYS A 207 -0.48 -2.32 13.24
N TYR A 208 0.21 -3.42 13.57
CA TYR A 208 -0.30 -4.37 14.56
C TYR A 208 -0.27 -3.82 15.99
N ARG A 209 0.72 -3.00 16.35
CA ARG A 209 0.72 -2.28 17.64
C ARG A 209 -0.42 -1.27 17.75
N SER A 210 -0.78 -0.63 16.64
CA SER A 210 -1.94 0.25 16.58
C SER A 210 -3.24 -0.52 16.79
N LEU A 211 -3.45 -1.62 16.06
CA LEU A 211 -4.66 -2.45 16.15
C LEU A 211 -4.85 -3.12 17.52
N GLU A 212 -3.76 -3.37 18.24
CA GLU A 212 -3.82 -3.78 19.64
C GLU A 212 -4.42 -2.67 20.52
N LEU A 213 -3.96 -1.43 20.36
CA LEU A 213 -4.27 -0.31 21.23
C LEU A 213 -5.61 0.39 20.95
N VAL A 214 -6.13 0.28 19.73
CA VAL A 214 -7.41 0.90 19.34
C VAL A 214 -8.46 -0.15 19.04
N ASP A 215 -9.73 0.17 19.25
CA ASP A 215 -10.83 -0.76 18.97
C ASP A 215 -11.31 -0.70 17.52
N SER A 216 -11.09 0.44 16.86
CA SER A 216 -11.41 0.63 15.45
C SER A 216 -10.54 1.70 14.82
N ILE A 217 -10.48 1.68 13.49
CA ILE A 217 -9.89 2.73 12.64
C ILE A 217 -10.94 3.24 11.66
N LEU A 218 -10.63 4.35 11.00
CA LEU A 218 -11.34 4.78 9.80
C LEU A 218 -10.54 4.34 8.57
N HIS A 219 -11.23 3.74 7.60
CA HIS A 219 -10.67 3.34 6.32
C HIS A 219 -11.37 4.10 5.20
N PHE A 220 -10.61 4.96 4.53
CA PHE A 220 -11.04 5.67 3.35
C PHE A 220 -10.67 4.84 2.12
N ASP A 221 -11.64 4.24 1.45
CA ASP A 221 -11.36 3.24 0.41
C ASP A 221 -10.75 3.81 -0.88
N LYS A 222 -10.62 5.13 -1.00
CA LYS A 222 -9.94 5.80 -2.11
C LYS A 222 -8.43 5.58 -2.06
N ALA A 223 -7.78 5.68 -3.23
CA ALA A 223 -6.33 5.62 -3.36
C ALA A 223 -5.72 7.02 -3.60
N PRO A 224 -5.49 7.83 -2.55
CA PRO A 224 -4.92 9.19 -2.70
C PRO A 224 -3.44 9.18 -3.07
N ILE A 225 -2.72 8.07 -2.86
CA ILE A 225 -1.30 7.93 -3.17
C ILE A 225 -1.04 6.94 -4.31
N LEU A 226 0.14 7.07 -4.93
CA LEU A 226 0.66 6.17 -5.95
C LEU A 226 2.04 5.67 -5.52
N HIS A 227 2.24 4.36 -5.51
CA HIS A 227 3.54 3.73 -5.32
C HIS A 227 4.22 3.53 -6.67
N TYR A 228 5.52 3.76 -6.77
CA TYR A 228 6.29 3.52 -8.00
C TYR A 228 7.72 3.09 -7.64
N ALA A 229 8.61 3.00 -8.64
CA ALA A 229 9.99 2.57 -8.43
C ALA A 229 10.06 1.20 -7.72
N ILE A 230 9.18 0.26 -8.08
CA ILE A 230 9.06 -1.05 -7.43
C ILE A 230 10.34 -1.86 -7.64
N SER A 231 11.03 -1.64 -8.75
CA SER A 231 12.38 -2.14 -9.01
C SER A 231 13.41 -1.74 -7.94
N GLN A 232 13.20 -0.63 -7.23
CA GLN A 232 14.05 -0.09 -6.17
C GLN A 232 13.54 -0.38 -4.75
N SER A 233 12.57 -1.30 -4.61
CA SER A 233 12.06 -1.71 -3.30
C SER A 233 12.93 -2.80 -2.67
N ASN A 234 13.51 -2.51 -1.50
CA ASN A 234 14.33 -3.47 -0.74
C ASN A 234 13.59 -4.79 -0.50
N GLY A 235 12.37 -4.72 0.04
CA GLY A 235 11.55 -5.90 0.32
C GLY A 235 11.16 -6.69 -0.93
N ALA A 236 10.84 -6.01 -2.03
CA ALA A 236 10.47 -6.69 -3.27
C ALA A 236 11.67 -7.34 -3.97
N SER A 237 12.84 -6.71 -3.97
CA SER A 237 14.08 -7.31 -4.50
C SER A 237 14.48 -8.54 -3.68
N PHE A 238 14.47 -8.41 -2.35
CA PHE A 238 14.81 -9.48 -1.43
C PHE A 238 13.88 -10.70 -1.61
N ALA A 239 12.56 -10.49 -1.60
CA ALA A 239 11.59 -11.58 -1.75
C ALA A 239 11.59 -12.23 -3.14
N ARG A 240 12.25 -11.64 -4.15
CA ARG A 240 12.42 -12.26 -5.48
C ARG A 240 13.72 -13.04 -5.60
N GLY A 241 14.59 -12.99 -4.59
CA GLY A 241 15.94 -13.55 -4.64
C GLY A 241 16.88 -12.76 -5.55
N ILE A 242 16.65 -11.45 -5.72
CA ILE A 242 17.49 -10.57 -6.56
C ILE A 242 18.36 -9.72 -5.66
N VAL A 243 19.68 -9.89 -5.78
CA VAL A 243 20.67 -9.08 -5.08
C VAL A 243 20.90 -7.79 -5.87
N SER A 244 20.21 -6.72 -5.49
CA SER A 244 20.46 -5.34 -5.91
C SER A 244 21.32 -4.59 -4.89
N LYS A 245 21.97 -3.47 -5.29
CA LYS A 245 22.70 -2.57 -4.36
C LYS A 245 21.85 -2.20 -3.14
N ALA A 246 20.58 -1.89 -3.36
CA ALA A 246 19.65 -1.51 -2.31
C ALA A 246 19.30 -2.69 -1.38
N SER A 247 19.11 -3.91 -1.93
CA SER A 247 18.88 -5.10 -1.10
C SER A 247 20.12 -5.53 -0.31
N SER A 248 21.32 -5.37 -0.88
CA SER A 248 22.58 -5.66 -0.17
C SER A 248 22.82 -4.68 0.97
N ASP A 249 22.59 -3.38 0.73
CA ASP A 249 22.63 -2.36 1.80
C ASP A 249 21.59 -2.69 2.89
N PHE A 250 20.36 -3.04 2.51
CA PHE A 250 19.34 -3.45 3.47
C PHE A 250 19.76 -4.66 4.32
N LEU A 251 20.28 -5.72 3.69
CA LEU A 251 20.77 -6.92 4.38
C LEU A 251 21.94 -6.61 5.32
N ALA A 252 22.89 -5.77 4.90
CA ALA A 252 23.99 -5.32 5.74
C ALA A 252 23.51 -4.56 6.99
N ASN A 253 22.36 -3.89 6.90
CA ASN A 253 21.77 -3.13 8.00
C ASN A 253 20.75 -3.91 8.83
N LEU A 254 20.28 -5.08 8.42
CA LEU A 254 19.33 -5.89 9.20
C LEU A 254 19.95 -6.43 10.51
N GLY A 255 21.28 -6.58 10.57
CA GLY A 255 21.98 -7.20 11.69
C GLY A 255 21.84 -8.73 11.70
N GLN A 256 22.32 -9.40 12.76
CA GLN A 256 22.24 -10.87 12.91
C GLN A 256 20.84 -11.38 13.30
N SER A 257 19.81 -10.53 13.30
CA SER A 257 18.47 -10.98 13.70
C SER A 257 17.89 -11.93 12.66
N ASP A 258 17.40 -13.08 13.11
CA ASP A 258 16.70 -14.06 12.27
C ASP A 258 15.45 -13.43 11.65
N PHE A 259 15.52 -13.23 10.34
CA PHE A 259 14.44 -12.76 9.49
C PHE A 259 13.23 -13.70 9.68
N CYS A 260 12.06 -13.15 10.00
CA CYS A 260 10.84 -13.93 10.25
C CYS A 260 10.87 -14.90 11.46
N SER A 261 11.80 -14.77 12.41
CA SER A 261 11.92 -15.65 13.59
C SER A 261 10.63 -15.93 14.38
N ALA A 262 9.71 -14.96 14.44
CA ALA A 262 8.44 -15.12 15.14
C ALA A 262 7.36 -15.92 14.40
N THR A 263 7.54 -16.31 13.13
CA THR A 263 6.48 -16.96 12.35
C THR A 263 6.47 -18.49 12.48
N PRO A 264 5.38 -19.18 12.08
CA PRO A 264 5.33 -20.64 12.11
C PRO A 264 6.40 -21.33 11.26
N ILE A 265 6.90 -20.67 10.20
CA ILE A 265 7.95 -21.21 9.33
C ILE A 265 9.00 -20.11 9.09
N PRO A 266 9.94 -19.90 10.03
CA PRO A 266 10.89 -18.79 9.96
C PRO A 266 11.79 -18.81 8.72
N SER A 267 12.12 -19.99 8.21
CA SER A 267 13.02 -20.18 7.06
C SER A 267 12.48 -19.67 5.72
N ILE A 268 11.19 -19.29 5.64
CA ILE A 268 10.61 -18.74 4.41
C ILE A 268 10.80 -17.23 4.35
N HIS A 269 11.71 -16.75 3.53
CA HIS A 269 12.03 -15.32 3.45
C HIS A 269 11.23 -14.59 2.36
N THR A 270 9.93 -14.35 2.59
CA THR A 270 9.06 -13.57 1.70
C THR A 270 8.50 -12.31 2.37
N VAL A 271 7.91 -11.40 1.58
CA VAL A 271 7.23 -10.20 2.14
C VAL A 271 6.07 -10.61 3.03
N GLY A 272 5.23 -11.56 2.61
CA GLY A 272 4.16 -12.11 3.43
C GLY A 272 4.64 -12.65 4.76
N ASN A 273 5.72 -13.44 4.77
CA ASN A 273 6.24 -13.98 6.01
C ASN A 273 6.76 -12.86 6.94
N ALA A 274 7.37 -11.81 6.38
CA ALA A 274 7.75 -10.64 7.17
C ALA A 274 6.53 -9.91 7.77
N ILE A 275 5.38 -9.89 7.09
CA ILE A 275 4.14 -9.35 7.65
C ILE A 275 3.65 -10.19 8.83
N TRP A 276 3.64 -11.52 8.70
CA TRP A 276 3.26 -12.39 9.81
C TRP A 276 4.26 -12.39 10.95
N HIS A 277 5.53 -12.10 10.66
CA HIS A 277 6.54 -11.89 11.70
C HIS A 277 6.10 -10.75 12.62
N GLU A 278 5.72 -9.60 12.05
CA GLU A 278 5.23 -8.48 12.85
C GLU A 278 3.94 -8.83 13.61
N TYR A 279 3.02 -9.56 12.97
CA TYR A 279 1.79 -10.05 13.62
C TYR A 279 2.10 -10.91 14.86
N CYS A 280 2.97 -11.91 14.70
CA CYS A 280 3.32 -12.85 15.76
C CYS A 280 4.15 -12.19 16.86
N THR A 281 5.05 -11.27 16.50
CA THR A 281 5.83 -10.48 17.44
C THR A 281 4.90 -9.67 18.34
N VAL A 282 3.96 -8.89 17.79
CA VAL A 282 3.03 -8.10 18.63
C VAL A 282 2.08 -8.98 19.43
N LYS A 283 1.60 -10.09 18.86
CA LYS A 283 0.79 -11.08 19.60
C LYS A 283 1.55 -11.59 20.84
N LYS A 284 2.82 -11.96 20.67
CA LYS A 284 3.69 -12.45 21.75
C LYS A 284 4.00 -11.35 22.77
N GLU A 285 4.33 -10.14 22.32
CA GLU A 285 4.63 -8.98 23.18
C GLU A 285 3.45 -8.61 24.10
N THR A 286 2.22 -8.80 23.64
CA THR A 286 1.02 -8.30 24.32
C THR A 286 0.23 -9.38 25.06
N SER A 287 0.37 -10.66 24.68
CA SER A 287 -0.50 -11.75 25.15
C SER A 287 -2.00 -11.45 24.97
N SER A 288 -2.35 -10.58 24.01
CA SER A 288 -3.70 -10.08 23.80
C SER A 288 -4.59 -11.10 23.11
N THR A 289 -5.83 -11.24 23.58
CA THR A 289 -6.84 -12.09 22.95
C THR A 289 -7.39 -11.51 21.65
N LYS A 290 -7.02 -10.27 21.29
CA LYS A 290 -7.39 -9.67 20.00
C LYS A 290 -6.73 -10.35 18.80
N PHE A 291 -5.65 -11.11 19.02
CA PHE A 291 -4.87 -11.74 17.95
C PHE A 291 -5.23 -13.23 17.82
N PRO A 292 -6.11 -13.61 16.87
CA PRO A 292 -6.38 -15.01 16.60
C PRO A 292 -5.12 -15.80 16.21
N ASP A 293 -5.20 -17.12 16.26
CA ASP A 293 -4.16 -17.97 15.68
C ASP A 293 -4.14 -17.85 14.17
N ILE A 294 -2.96 -18.02 13.57
CA ILE A 294 -2.80 -18.01 12.12
C ILE A 294 -3.56 -19.20 11.54
N ASP A 295 -4.39 -18.92 10.52
CA ASP A 295 -4.98 -19.97 9.70
C ASP A 295 -3.88 -20.58 8.83
N MET A 296 -3.37 -21.75 9.24
CA MET A 296 -2.25 -22.40 8.58
C MET A 296 -2.52 -22.72 7.11
N ASN A 297 -3.77 -23.00 6.72
CA ASN A 297 -4.09 -23.24 5.31
C ASN A 297 -3.98 -21.96 4.49
N CYS A 298 -4.51 -20.85 4.98
CA CYS A 298 -4.37 -19.55 4.32
C CYS A 298 -2.90 -19.11 4.26
N TYR A 299 -2.17 -19.29 5.36
CA TYR A 299 -0.74 -18.96 5.48
C TYR A 299 0.11 -19.72 4.45
N LEU A 300 0.00 -21.06 4.42
CA LEU A 300 0.75 -21.90 3.48
C LEU A 300 0.42 -21.57 2.02
N ASN A 301 -0.85 -21.37 1.69
CA ASN A 301 -1.27 -21.02 0.33
C ASN A 301 -0.75 -19.66 -0.11
N TYR A 302 -0.74 -18.67 0.79
CA TYR A 302 -0.20 -17.36 0.49
C TYR A 302 1.31 -17.42 0.26
N LEU A 303 2.07 -18.07 1.16
CA LEU A 303 3.51 -18.26 0.99
C LEU A 303 3.83 -19.08 -0.27
N GLY A 304 3.04 -20.09 -0.59
CA GLY A 304 3.13 -20.83 -1.86
C GLY A 304 2.94 -19.93 -3.08
N SER A 305 2.00 -18.98 -3.02
CA SER A 305 1.79 -17.99 -4.07
C SER A 305 2.92 -16.95 -4.16
N GLU A 306 3.61 -16.64 -3.09
CA GLU A 306 4.76 -15.73 -3.13
C GLU A 306 6.02 -16.44 -3.63
N THR A 307 6.31 -17.62 -3.10
CA THR A 307 7.48 -18.42 -3.51
C THR A 307 7.42 -18.78 -5.00
N SER A 308 6.24 -18.97 -5.58
CA SER A 308 6.09 -19.20 -7.02
C SER A 308 6.57 -18.04 -7.90
N LYS A 309 6.65 -16.81 -7.34
CA LYS A 309 7.12 -15.57 -7.99
C LYS A 309 8.62 -15.31 -7.81
N ILE A 310 9.33 -16.15 -7.03
CA ILE A 310 10.79 -16.06 -6.88
C ILE A 310 11.45 -16.37 -8.23
N ILE A 311 12.47 -15.58 -8.59
CA ILE A 311 13.17 -15.71 -9.87
C ILE A 311 14.32 -16.71 -9.78
N ASN A 312 15.04 -16.74 -8.65
CA ASN A 312 16.09 -17.72 -8.42
C ASN A 312 15.45 -19.13 -8.29
N PRO A 313 15.74 -20.07 -9.22
CA PRO A 313 15.09 -21.38 -9.24
C PRO A 313 15.49 -22.27 -8.06
N GLU A 314 16.73 -22.19 -7.59
CA GLU A 314 17.23 -22.97 -6.46
C GLU A 314 16.54 -22.54 -5.17
N LEU A 315 16.54 -21.23 -4.89
CA LEU A 315 15.86 -20.66 -3.73
C LEU A 315 14.35 -20.95 -3.76
N LYS A 316 13.74 -20.85 -4.94
CA LYS A 316 12.33 -21.21 -5.14
C LYS A 316 12.07 -22.67 -4.78
N ALA A 317 12.89 -23.60 -5.29
CA ALA A 317 12.75 -25.02 -5.03
C ALA A 317 12.95 -25.34 -3.53
N GLU A 318 13.95 -24.74 -2.89
CA GLU A 318 14.22 -24.88 -1.46
C GLU A 318 13.04 -24.43 -0.59
N MET A 319 12.51 -23.23 -0.85
CA MET A 319 11.37 -22.70 -0.10
C MET A 319 10.09 -23.52 -0.34
N GLN A 320 9.86 -23.98 -1.57
CA GLN A 320 8.70 -24.82 -1.89
C GLN A 320 8.81 -26.21 -1.27
N ALA A 321 10.01 -26.79 -1.22
CA ALA A 321 10.27 -28.03 -0.50
C ALA A 321 10.01 -27.85 1.00
N THR A 322 10.49 -26.74 1.58
CA THR A 322 10.20 -26.38 2.96
C THR A 322 8.71 -26.24 3.20
N LEU A 323 7.95 -25.49 2.39
CA LEU A 323 6.48 -25.40 2.55
C LEU A 323 5.80 -26.77 2.48
N SER A 324 6.29 -27.67 1.62
CA SER A 324 5.74 -29.02 1.46
C SER A 324 5.91 -29.88 2.72
N THR A 325 6.99 -29.72 3.49
CA THR A 325 7.15 -30.43 4.77
C THR A 325 6.13 -29.99 5.83
N TYR A 326 5.56 -28.78 5.68
CA TYR A 326 4.46 -28.26 6.50
C TYR A 326 3.07 -28.52 5.90
N GLY A 327 2.96 -29.38 4.87
CA GLY A 327 1.69 -29.80 4.30
C GLY A 327 1.14 -28.90 3.20
N TRP A 328 1.89 -27.90 2.74
CA TRP A 328 1.53 -27.18 1.52
C TRP A 328 1.56 -28.12 0.33
N LYS A 329 0.56 -28.01 -0.54
CA LYS A 329 0.54 -28.69 -1.83
C LYS A 329 0.55 -27.63 -2.91
N PRO A 330 1.45 -27.71 -3.91
CA PRO A 330 1.39 -26.79 -5.03
C PRO A 330 -0.01 -26.89 -5.67
N PRO A 331 -0.61 -25.76 -6.10
CA PRO A 331 -1.82 -25.83 -6.88
C PRO A 331 -1.53 -26.76 -8.05
N VAL A 332 -2.35 -27.80 -8.21
CA VAL A 332 -2.25 -28.71 -9.35
C VAL A 332 -2.33 -27.81 -10.57
N GLU A 333 -1.24 -27.71 -11.34
CA GLU A 333 -1.28 -27.02 -12.62
C GLU A 333 -2.42 -27.68 -13.37
N SER A 334 -3.51 -26.95 -13.54
CA SER A 334 -4.59 -27.37 -14.41
C SER A 334 -4.03 -27.27 -15.83
N ASN A 335 -3.16 -28.22 -16.20
CA ASN A 335 -2.81 -28.50 -17.57
C ASN A 335 -4.07 -28.95 -18.35
N GLU A 336 -5.13 -29.31 -17.63
CA GLU A 336 -6.50 -29.10 -18.06
C GLU A 336 -6.90 -27.62 -17.97
N LEU A 337 -6.32 -26.77 -18.83
CA LEU A 337 -7.20 -25.87 -19.56
C LEU A 337 -8.16 -26.84 -20.23
N LYS A 338 -9.33 -27.09 -19.63
CA LYS A 338 -10.38 -27.89 -20.27
C LYS A 338 -10.45 -27.36 -21.68
N SER A 339 -9.98 -28.15 -22.64
CA SER A 339 -10.15 -27.81 -24.03
C SER A 339 -11.65 -27.67 -24.17
N PHE A 340 -12.12 -26.44 -24.37
CA PHE A 340 -13.54 -26.21 -24.51
C PHE A 340 -13.96 -27.10 -25.66
N THR A 341 -14.75 -28.12 -25.36
CA THR A 341 -15.24 -28.99 -26.41
C THR A 341 -16.10 -28.13 -27.33
N ARG A 342 -16.25 -28.56 -28.59
CA ARG A 342 -17.17 -27.89 -29.52
C ARG A 342 -18.57 -27.77 -28.92
N GLU A 343 -18.96 -28.72 -28.07
CA GLU A 343 -20.23 -28.73 -27.33
C GLU A 343 -20.29 -27.67 -26.24
N ASP A 344 -19.22 -27.46 -25.47
CA ASP A 344 -19.14 -26.36 -24.48
C ASP A 344 -19.23 -24.98 -25.15
N LEU A 345 -18.55 -24.82 -26.30
CA LEU A 345 -18.64 -23.60 -27.11
C LEU A 345 -20.06 -23.40 -27.67
N LEU A 346 -20.69 -24.45 -28.18
CA LEU A 346 -22.06 -24.39 -28.69
C LEU A 346 -23.08 -24.15 -27.57
N LEU A 347 -22.87 -24.67 -26.37
CA LEU A 347 -23.73 -24.45 -25.21
C LEU A 347 -23.58 -23.01 -24.69
N MET A 348 -22.36 -22.47 -24.69
CA MET A 348 -22.12 -21.04 -24.46
C MET A 348 -22.84 -20.21 -25.53
N CYS A 349 -22.66 -20.50 -26.81
CA CYS A 349 -23.35 -19.80 -27.91
C CYS A 349 -24.88 -19.87 -27.78
N LYS A 350 -25.46 -21.03 -27.45
CA LYS A 350 -26.90 -21.19 -27.23
C LYS A 350 -27.42 -20.39 -26.03
N LYS A 351 -26.69 -20.36 -24.91
CA LYS A 351 -27.02 -19.51 -23.75
C LYS A 351 -26.90 -18.01 -24.06
N LEU A 352 -26.02 -17.65 -24.99
CA LEU A 352 -25.76 -16.28 -25.43
C LEU A 352 -26.77 -15.76 -26.48
N LEU A 353 -27.57 -16.64 -27.09
CA LEU A 353 -28.54 -16.32 -28.15
C LEU A 353 -30.00 -16.15 -27.66
N SER A 354 -30.25 -16.05 -26.34
CA SER A 354 -31.61 -15.76 -25.84
C SER A 354 -32.01 -14.28 -26.11
N PRO A 355 -33.22 -13.96 -26.60
CA PRO A 355 -33.44 -12.71 -27.32
C PRO A 355 -33.72 -11.47 -26.46
N SER A 356 -33.08 -10.37 -26.88
CA SER A 356 -33.43 -8.92 -26.74
C SER A 356 -32.65 -8.01 -25.77
N ILE A 357 -32.05 -8.49 -24.68
CA ILE A 357 -31.19 -7.65 -23.80
C ILE A 357 -29.70 -8.07 -23.85
N VAL A 358 -29.45 -9.23 -24.44
CA VAL A 358 -28.14 -9.90 -24.43
C VAL A 358 -27.28 -9.50 -25.63
N TRP A 359 -27.86 -9.21 -26.80
CA TRP A 359 -27.08 -8.97 -28.03
C TRP A 359 -26.25 -7.67 -27.99
N ASN A 360 -26.80 -6.56 -27.50
CA ASN A 360 -26.05 -5.31 -27.34
C ASN A 360 -24.99 -5.41 -26.23
N LYS A 361 -25.27 -6.14 -25.14
CA LYS A 361 -24.27 -6.43 -24.10
C LYS A 361 -23.17 -7.33 -24.63
N ILE A 362 -23.49 -8.34 -25.45
CA ILE A 362 -22.50 -9.25 -26.04
C ILE A 362 -21.66 -8.56 -27.10
N ILE A 363 -22.27 -7.79 -28.01
CA ILE A 363 -21.53 -7.01 -29.00
C ILE A 363 -20.63 -6.01 -28.29
N MET A 364 -21.13 -5.29 -27.28
CA MET A 364 -20.27 -4.44 -26.47
C MET A 364 -19.19 -5.24 -25.76
N ILE A 365 -19.48 -6.39 -25.15
CA ILE A 365 -18.46 -7.24 -24.50
C ILE A 365 -17.46 -7.80 -25.50
N LEU A 366 -17.85 -8.14 -26.73
CA LEU A 366 -16.98 -8.69 -27.78
C LEU A 366 -16.14 -7.59 -28.42
N ILE A 367 -16.73 -6.46 -28.80
CA ILE A 367 -15.98 -5.27 -29.24
C ILE A 367 -15.04 -4.82 -28.12
N THR A 368 -15.51 -4.80 -26.87
CA THR A 368 -14.69 -4.46 -25.71
C THR A 368 -13.57 -5.47 -25.52
N LYS A 369 -13.83 -6.77 -25.53
CA LYS A 369 -12.80 -7.80 -25.37
C LYS A 369 -11.83 -7.87 -26.55
N LEU A 370 -12.29 -7.68 -27.78
CA LEU A 370 -11.47 -7.76 -28.99
C LEU A 370 -10.65 -6.49 -29.22
N PHE A 371 -11.23 -5.31 -28.99
CA PHE A 371 -10.49 -4.06 -29.09
C PHE A 371 -9.65 -3.82 -27.83
N ILE A 372 -10.20 -3.86 -26.61
CA ILE A 372 -9.47 -3.35 -25.42
C ILE A 372 -8.45 -4.35 -24.87
N LYS A 373 -8.65 -5.67 -25.02
CA LYS A 373 -7.59 -6.64 -24.66
C LYS A 373 -6.51 -6.77 -25.73
N SER A 374 -6.76 -6.27 -26.94
CA SER A 374 -5.70 -6.17 -27.93
C SER A 374 -4.72 -5.11 -27.47
N LYS A 375 -3.48 -5.50 -27.18
CA LYS A 375 -2.36 -4.58 -26.96
C LYS A 375 -2.26 -3.51 -28.06
N HIS A 376 -2.79 -3.79 -29.25
CA HIS A 376 -2.81 -2.87 -30.38
C HIS A 376 -3.85 -1.75 -30.28
N ALA A 377 -4.92 -1.88 -29.47
CA ALA A 377 -5.89 -0.79 -29.31
C ALA A 377 -5.59 0.12 -28.12
N GLN A 378 -4.75 -0.31 -27.17
CA GLN A 378 -4.32 0.53 -26.05
C GLN A 378 -3.71 1.87 -26.51
N PRO A 379 -2.83 1.93 -27.54
CA PRO A 379 -2.34 3.21 -28.07
C PRO A 379 -3.46 4.12 -28.57
N LEU A 380 -4.47 3.57 -29.25
CA LEU A 380 -5.62 4.37 -29.72
C LEU A 380 -6.45 4.86 -28.54
N VAL A 381 -6.71 4.03 -27.54
CA VAL A 381 -7.45 4.42 -26.33
C VAL A 381 -6.70 5.50 -25.56
N LEU A 382 -5.38 5.35 -25.40
CA LEU A 382 -4.52 6.36 -24.76
C LEU A 382 -4.46 7.64 -25.60
N PHE A 383 -4.39 7.55 -26.92
CA PHE A 383 -4.46 8.70 -27.82
C PHE A 383 -5.80 9.42 -27.67
N LEU A 384 -6.91 8.69 -27.65
CA LEU A 384 -8.26 9.25 -27.47
C LEU A 384 -8.41 9.93 -26.10
N ALA A 385 -7.90 9.29 -25.05
CA ALA A 385 -7.88 9.86 -23.71
C ALA A 385 -7.00 11.13 -23.67
N ASN A 386 -5.78 11.08 -24.19
CA ASN A 386 -4.83 12.18 -24.14
C ASN A 386 -5.25 13.40 -24.96
N ASN A 387 -5.88 13.20 -26.13
CA ASN A 387 -6.25 14.30 -27.01
C ASN A 387 -7.69 14.77 -26.82
N PHE A 388 -8.61 13.89 -26.42
CA PHE A 388 -10.04 14.19 -26.39
C PHE A 388 -10.69 14.03 -25.00
N GLY A 389 -9.93 13.64 -23.97
CA GLY A 389 -10.45 13.46 -22.60
C GLY A 389 -11.42 12.28 -22.46
N ILE A 390 -11.47 11.39 -23.44
CA ILE A 390 -12.36 10.23 -23.44
C ILE A 390 -11.83 9.21 -22.42
N MET A 391 -12.62 8.93 -21.38
CA MET A 391 -12.25 7.98 -20.35
C MET A 391 -12.23 6.55 -20.92
N PRO A 392 -11.17 5.76 -20.66
CA PRO A 392 -11.11 4.40 -21.14
C PRO A 392 -12.22 3.51 -20.56
N PRO A 393 -12.67 2.52 -21.34
CA PRO A 393 -13.68 1.56 -20.92
C PRO A 393 -13.25 0.78 -19.67
N ARG A 394 -14.17 0.69 -18.70
CA ARG A 394 -13.93 0.22 -17.31
C ARG A 394 -13.75 -1.29 -17.15
N TYR A 395 -13.87 -2.07 -18.22
CA TYR A 395 -14.15 -3.50 -18.12
C TYR A 395 -12.91 -4.35 -18.41
N ILE A 396 -12.39 -4.96 -17.34
CA ILE A 396 -11.89 -6.34 -17.23
C ILE A 396 -10.41 -6.55 -16.92
N ASP A 397 -9.49 -5.59 -17.07
CA ASP A 397 -8.13 -5.77 -16.56
C ASP A 397 -7.61 -4.48 -15.89
N TYR A 398 -7.17 -4.60 -14.64
CA TYR A 398 -6.73 -3.51 -13.76
C TYR A 398 -5.43 -2.82 -14.19
N TYR A 399 -4.97 -3.05 -15.42
CA TYR A 399 -3.61 -2.81 -15.86
C TYR A 399 -3.61 -2.04 -17.18
N PHE A 400 -2.96 -0.88 -17.19
CA PHE A 400 -2.58 -0.19 -18.41
C PHE A 400 -1.08 -0.38 -18.64
N ASP A 401 -0.72 -0.79 -19.86
CA ASP A 401 0.67 -0.97 -20.26
C ASP A 401 1.20 0.37 -20.82
N PHE A 402 2.36 0.80 -20.35
CA PHE A 402 3.05 2.02 -20.76
C PHE A 402 4.50 1.72 -21.17
N ASN A 403 5.02 2.56 -22.07
CA ASN A 403 6.42 2.47 -22.50
C ASN A 403 7.36 3.13 -21.48
N THR A 404 6.94 4.28 -20.96
CA THR A 404 7.70 5.10 -20.01
C THR A 404 6.95 5.30 -18.71
N LEU A 405 7.70 5.63 -17.65
CA LEU A 405 7.15 5.94 -16.33
C LEU A 405 6.40 7.28 -16.36
N GLU A 406 6.91 8.24 -17.14
CA GLU A 406 6.30 9.55 -17.36
C GLU A 406 4.91 9.43 -17.98
N ASP A 407 4.72 8.56 -18.98
CA ASP A 407 3.40 8.30 -19.57
C ASP A 407 2.40 7.78 -18.53
N ALA A 408 2.84 6.86 -17.66
CA ALA A 408 2.01 6.30 -16.60
C ALA A 408 1.65 7.39 -15.55
N PHE A 409 2.58 8.28 -15.20
CA PHE A 409 2.32 9.42 -14.32
C PHE A 409 1.33 10.42 -14.93
N ASN A 410 1.56 10.81 -16.18
CA ASN A 410 0.67 11.72 -16.91
C ASN A 410 -0.75 11.15 -17.00
N TYR A 411 -0.86 9.85 -17.27
CA TYR A 411 -2.14 9.16 -17.29
C TYR A 411 -2.84 9.19 -15.93
N VAL A 412 -2.17 8.81 -14.83
CA VAL A 412 -2.83 8.75 -13.51
C VAL A 412 -3.27 10.12 -13.00
N ASN A 413 -2.53 11.18 -13.36
CA ASN A 413 -2.87 12.56 -13.01
C ASN A 413 -4.06 13.07 -13.82
N LYS A 414 -4.17 12.69 -15.09
CA LYS A 414 -5.27 13.09 -15.96
C LYS A 414 -6.55 12.28 -15.72
N PHE A 415 -6.41 11.00 -15.41
CA PHE A 415 -7.51 10.05 -15.25
C PHE A 415 -7.46 9.33 -13.90
N PRO A 416 -7.71 10.04 -12.78
CA PRO A 416 -7.97 9.34 -11.52
C PRO A 416 -9.22 8.47 -11.71
N LYS A 417 -9.09 7.15 -11.51
CA LYS A 417 -10.18 6.18 -11.72
C LYS A 417 -11.43 6.65 -10.95
N PRO A 418 -12.58 6.92 -11.59
CA PRO A 418 -13.75 7.45 -10.90
C PRO A 418 -14.41 6.42 -9.98
N SER A 419 -15.12 6.92 -8.96
CA SER A 419 -15.90 6.11 -8.02
C SER A 419 -16.88 5.20 -8.74
N TYR A 420 -16.99 3.95 -8.30
CA TYR A 420 -18.06 3.06 -8.72
C TYR A 420 -19.41 3.69 -8.31
N ILE A 421 -20.25 4.07 -9.28
CA ILE A 421 -21.67 4.27 -9.00
C ILE A 421 -22.24 2.84 -8.95
N SER A 422 -22.30 2.25 -7.76
CA SER A 422 -22.87 0.90 -7.57
C SER A 422 -24.31 0.89 -8.06
N TYR A 423 -24.61 0.04 -9.03
CA TYR A 423 -25.96 -0.10 -9.57
C TYR A 423 -26.83 -1.09 -8.78
N ASP A 424 -26.33 -1.66 -7.67
CA ASP A 424 -26.99 -2.74 -6.95
C ASP A 424 -26.54 -2.82 -5.47
N GLY A 425 -27.36 -2.27 -4.58
CA GLY A 425 -27.10 -2.09 -3.15
C GLY A 425 -27.13 -3.36 -2.28
N LYS A 426 -26.20 -4.29 -2.48
CA LYS A 426 -25.96 -5.40 -1.53
C LYS A 426 -24.47 -5.44 -1.14
N SER A 427 -24.11 -4.87 0.01
CA SER A 427 -22.76 -4.96 0.58
C SER A 427 -22.77 -5.57 1.99
N PHE A 428 -21.69 -6.30 2.31
CA PHE A 428 -21.36 -6.87 3.62
C PHE A 428 -21.49 -5.86 4.77
N ALA A 429 -21.73 -6.36 5.99
CA ALA A 429 -21.96 -5.58 7.20
C ALA A 429 -20.76 -4.69 7.56
N VAL A 430 -20.72 -3.50 6.96
CA VAL A 430 -19.84 -2.39 7.30
C VAL A 430 -20.76 -1.21 7.61
N LYS A 431 -20.64 -0.64 8.82
CA LYS A 431 -21.43 0.54 9.19
C LYS A 431 -20.95 1.70 8.32
N ARG A 432 -21.80 2.12 7.39
CA ARG A 432 -21.58 3.32 6.58
C ARG A 432 -21.74 4.53 7.49
N LEU A 433 -20.70 5.35 7.63
CA LEU A 433 -20.85 6.68 8.21
C LEU A 433 -21.54 7.54 7.15
N GLY A 434 -22.80 7.91 7.39
CA GLY A 434 -23.55 8.82 6.53
C GLY A 434 -22.95 10.23 6.55
N ASN A 435 -23.30 11.05 5.55
CA ASN A 435 -22.94 12.49 5.58
C ASN A 435 -23.69 13.25 6.69
N ASP A 436 -24.83 12.71 7.13
CA ASP A 436 -25.60 13.14 8.29
C ASP A 436 -25.60 11.99 9.31
N CYS A 437 -24.90 12.18 10.43
CA CYS A 437 -24.87 11.21 11.52
C CYS A 437 -26.23 11.19 12.23
N LEU A 438 -26.83 10.01 12.37
CA LEU A 438 -27.79 9.73 13.44
C LEU A 438 -27.41 8.44 14.15
N ASP A 439 -27.44 8.57 15.48
CA ASP A 439 -27.12 7.59 16.50
C ASP A 439 -27.86 6.26 16.32
N ILE A 440 -27.14 5.16 16.56
CA ILE A 440 -27.74 3.88 16.97
C ILE A 440 -26.89 3.39 18.14
N PRO A 441 -27.49 3.04 19.29
CA PRO A 441 -26.78 2.68 20.50
C PRO A 441 -26.00 1.37 20.33
N LEU A 442 -24.89 1.30 21.06
CA LEU A 442 -23.86 0.24 21.06
C LEU A 442 -24.41 -1.17 21.28
#